data_AF-A0A818ESR9-F1
#
_entry.id   AF-A0A818ESR9-F1
#
_cell.length_a   1.000
_cell.length_b   1.000
_cell.length_c   1.000
_cell.angle_alpha   90.00
_cell.angle_beta   90.00
_cell.angle_gamma   90.00
#
_symmetry.space_group_name_H-M   'P 1'
#
loop_
_entity.id
_entity.type
_entity.pdbx_description
1 polymer ?
#
loop_
_entity_poly.entity_id
_entity_poly.type
_entity_poly.pdbx_seq_one_letter_code
_entity_poly.pdbx_strand_id
1 'polypeptide(L)'
;MLFQTKVIIPHIKKKPPTDRELEKWYKRWEESTDGLENVWLNRSSYLAGNHITIADLLGICEMMQPIAAGYNLDTNKFPRVQDWMERIKKETQPHFDEAHIISMRLREKILQEEKQKIY
;
A
#
# COMPACT_ATOMS: atom_id res chain seq x y z
N MET A 1 4.16 -6.31 6.38
CA MET A 1 4.07 -7.80 6.43
C MET A 1 3.15 -8.40 5.37
N LEU A 2 1.97 -7.83 5.09
CA LEU A 2 1.04 -8.35 4.07
C LEU A 2 1.70 -8.62 2.71
N PHE A 3 2.41 -7.61 2.18
CA PHE A 3 3.16 -7.73 0.93
C PHE A 3 4.19 -8.87 0.95
N GLN A 4 4.97 -8.98 2.02
CA GLN A 4 5.96 -10.04 2.17
C GLN A 4 5.31 -11.42 2.17
N THR A 5 4.19 -11.59 2.88
CA THR A 5 3.47 -12.87 2.97
C THR A 5 2.79 -13.25 1.65
N LYS A 6 2.21 -12.29 0.92
CA LYS A 6 1.57 -12.56 -0.38
C LYS A 6 2.58 -12.76 -1.51
N VAL A 7 3.68 -12.00 -1.53
CA VAL A 7 4.57 -11.90 -2.70
C VAL A 7 5.97 -12.48 -2.43
N ILE A 8 6.71 -11.93 -1.47
CA ILE A 8 8.14 -12.24 -1.29
C ILE A 8 8.36 -13.66 -0.77
N ILE A 9 7.71 -14.02 0.34
CA ILE A 9 7.89 -15.31 1.00
C ILE A 9 7.51 -16.47 0.08
N PRO A 10 6.37 -16.45 -0.64
CA PRO A 10 6.03 -17.50 -1.60
C PRO A 10 7.02 -17.61 -2.74
N HIS A 11 7.56 -16.48 -3.22
CA HIS A 11 8.57 -16.50 -4.28
C HIS A 11 9.87 -17.17 -3.85
N ILE A 12 10.30 -16.95 -2.59
CA ILE A 12 11.50 -17.54 -1.99
C ILE A 12 11.27 -19.00 -1.61
N LYS A 13 10.20 -19.29 -0.87
CA LYS A 13 9.94 -20.62 -0.28
C LYS A 13 9.19 -21.58 -1.21
N LYS A 14 8.72 -21.11 -2.37
CA LYS A 14 7.88 -21.87 -3.32
C LYS A 14 6.62 -22.49 -2.70
N LYS A 15 6.13 -21.90 -1.61
CA LYS A 15 4.92 -22.33 -0.90
C LYS A 15 3.93 -21.17 -0.85
N PRO A 16 2.67 -21.34 -1.29
CA PRO A 16 1.68 -20.28 -1.22
C PRO A 16 1.35 -19.95 0.25
N PRO A 17 0.95 -18.69 0.53
CA PRO A 17 0.48 -18.32 1.85
C PRO A 17 -0.89 -18.96 2.11
N THR A 18 -1.23 -19.15 3.38
CA THR A 18 -2.59 -19.58 3.74
C THR A 18 -3.53 -18.38 3.79
N ASP A 19 -4.82 -18.59 3.49
CA ASP A 19 -5.83 -17.53 3.55
C ASP A 19 -5.92 -16.92 4.96
N ARG A 20 -5.78 -17.74 6.00
CA ARG A 20 -5.74 -17.28 7.40
C ARG A 20 -4.58 -16.33 7.68
N GLU A 21 -3.41 -16.57 7.10
CA GLU A 21 -2.26 -15.67 7.25
C GLU A 21 -2.46 -14.37 6.49
N LEU A 22 -3.01 -14.43 5.28
CA LEU A 22 -3.32 -13.23 4.50
C LEU A 22 -4.36 -12.37 5.20
N GLU A 23 -5.44 -12.96 5.69
CA GLU A 23 -6.50 -12.27 6.44
C GLU A 23 -5.94 -11.59 7.70
N LYS A 24 -5.11 -12.31 8.47
CA LYS A 24 -4.43 -11.74 9.64
C LYS A 24 -3.63 -10.49 9.28
N TRP A 25 -2.82 -10.56 8.22
CA TRP A 25 -1.98 -9.42 7.83
C TRP A 25 -2.76 -8.31 7.15
N TYR A 26 -3.86 -8.63 6.47
CA TYR A 26 -4.79 -7.66 5.91
C TYR A 26 -5.45 -6.85 7.01
N LYS A 27 -6.02 -7.52 8.03
CA LYS A 27 -6.59 -6.84 9.20
C LYS A 27 -5.55 -5.96 9.91
N ARG A 28 -4.31 -6.43 10.04
CA ARG A 28 -3.24 -5.62 10.66
C ARG A 28 -2.86 -4.41 9.82
N TRP A 29 -2.90 -4.53 8.49
CA TRP A 29 -2.71 -3.40 7.59
C TRP A 29 -3.86 -2.40 7.74
N GLU A 30 -5.12 -2.85 7.75
CA GLU A 30 -6.27 -1.99 8.00
C GLU A 30 -6.19 -1.24 9.34
N GLU A 31 -5.81 -1.93 10.43
CA GLU A 31 -5.59 -1.30 11.75
C GLU A 31 -4.50 -0.21 11.70
N SER A 32 -3.45 -0.43 10.91
CA SER A 32 -2.36 0.54 10.76
C SER A 32 -2.82 1.74 9.93
N THR A 33 -3.59 1.50 8.87
CA THR A 33 -4.20 2.53 8.02
C THR A 33 -5.21 3.37 8.80
N ASP A 34 -5.97 2.76 9.71
CA ASP A 34 -6.86 3.47 10.64
C ASP A 34 -6.07 4.45 11.53
N GLY A 35 -4.89 4.03 12.01
CA GLY A 35 -3.97 4.92 12.71
C GLY A 35 -3.50 6.09 11.85
N LEU A 36 -3.16 5.84 10.57
CA LEU A 36 -2.81 6.93 9.63
C LEU A 36 -3.97 7.91 9.46
N GLU A 37 -5.18 7.41 9.24
CA GLU A 37 -6.40 8.21 9.05
C GLU A 37 -6.74 9.06 10.28
N ASN A 38 -6.84 8.43 11.45
CA ASN A 38 -7.46 9.01 12.65
C ASN A 38 -6.47 9.65 13.62
N VAL A 39 -5.18 9.29 13.55
CA VAL A 39 -4.15 9.83 14.44
C VAL A 39 -3.23 10.78 13.68
N TRP A 40 -2.56 10.29 12.63
CA TRP A 40 -1.49 11.04 11.97
C TRP A 40 -2.02 12.11 11.01
N LEU A 41 -3.06 11.81 10.25
CA LEU A 41 -3.64 12.71 9.24
C LEU A 41 -4.91 13.43 9.71
N ASN A 42 -5.25 13.29 10.98
CA ASN A 42 -6.45 13.92 11.54
C ASN A 42 -6.31 15.45 11.64
N ARG A 43 -5.11 15.94 11.98
CA ARG A 43 -4.87 17.37 12.26
C ARG A 43 -3.91 18.05 11.29
N SER A 44 -3.27 17.30 10.39
CA SER A 44 -2.26 17.80 9.47
C SER A 44 -2.40 17.20 8.08
N SER A 45 -1.88 17.90 7.07
CA SER A 45 -1.94 17.45 5.67
C SER A 45 -0.92 16.34 5.35
N TYR A 46 0.15 16.25 6.14
CA TYR A 46 1.25 15.29 6.07
C TYR A 46 1.49 14.65 7.44
N LEU A 47 2.29 13.58 7.48
CA LEU A 47 2.49 12.78 8.70
C LEU A 47 3.20 13.53 9.84
N ALA A 48 4.04 14.51 9.50
CA ALA A 48 4.83 15.28 10.47
C ALA A 48 4.56 16.79 10.42
N GLY A 49 3.43 17.22 9.86
CA GLY A 49 3.02 18.63 9.84
C GLY A 49 2.37 19.07 8.53
N ASN A 50 2.59 20.33 8.16
CA ASN A 50 1.94 20.98 7.02
C ASN A 50 2.77 20.98 5.73
N HIS A 51 3.94 20.35 5.75
CA HIS A 51 4.81 20.19 4.59
C HIS A 51 5.30 18.75 4.54
N ILE A 52 5.62 18.29 3.32
CA ILE A 52 6.18 16.96 3.10
C ILE A 52 7.50 16.77 3.84
N THR A 53 7.69 15.59 4.43
CA THR A 53 8.91 15.19 5.13
C THR A 53 9.35 13.78 4.73
N ILE A 54 10.49 13.32 5.25
CA ILE A 54 10.92 11.94 5.07
C ILE A 54 9.90 10.92 5.61
N ALA A 55 9.10 11.29 6.63
CA ALA A 55 8.05 10.42 7.16
C ALA A 55 7.03 10.08 6.07
N ASP A 56 6.64 11.07 5.26
CA ASP A 56 5.70 10.92 4.16
C ASP A 56 6.26 10.05 3.04
N LEU A 57 7.53 10.25 2.67
CA LEU A 57 8.21 9.46 1.65
C LEU A 57 8.34 7.99 2.06
N LEU A 58 8.63 7.71 3.33
CA LEU A 58 8.67 6.34 3.84
C LEU A 58 7.26 5.73 3.91
N GLY A 59 6.30 6.49 4.43
CA GLY A 59 4.91 6.05 4.56
C GLY A 59 4.28 5.68 3.22
N ILE A 60 4.50 6.50 2.18
CA ILE A 60 3.93 6.22 0.85
C ILE A 60 4.53 4.94 0.23
N CYS A 61 5.84 4.71 0.41
CA CYS A 61 6.50 3.49 -0.05
C CYS A 61 5.88 2.25 0.61
N GLU A 62 5.60 2.33 1.91
CA GLU A 62 4.94 1.24 2.65
C GLU A 62 3.50 1.00 2.18
N MET A 63 2.75 2.05 1.81
CA MET A 63 1.39 1.91 1.26
C MET A 63 1.37 1.33 -0.15
N MET A 64 2.36 1.67 -0.98
CA MET A 64 2.45 1.17 -2.36
C MET A 64 2.72 -0.34 -2.44
N GLN A 65 3.28 -0.95 -1.39
CA GLN A 65 3.55 -2.40 -1.35
C GLN A 65 2.26 -3.25 -1.29
N PRO A 66 1.33 -3.09 -0.32
CA PRO A 66 0.01 -3.75 -0.34
C PRO A 66 -0.78 -3.50 -1.63
N ILE A 67 -0.75 -2.26 -2.13
CA ILE A 67 -1.38 -1.87 -3.39
C ILE A 67 -0.78 -2.65 -4.56
N ALA A 68 0.54 -2.79 -4.61
CA ALA A 68 1.20 -3.63 -5.60
C ALA A 68 0.80 -5.11 -5.48
N ALA A 69 0.54 -5.60 -4.25
CA ALA A 69 0.06 -6.95 -3.97
C ALA A 69 -1.44 -7.17 -4.28
N GLY A 70 -2.15 -6.18 -4.84
CA GLY A 70 -3.56 -6.28 -5.21
C GLY A 70 -4.55 -5.82 -4.14
N TYR A 71 -4.07 -5.37 -2.98
CA TYR A 71 -4.92 -4.87 -1.90
C TYR A 71 -5.14 -3.36 -2.05
N ASN A 72 -6.37 -2.97 -2.37
CA ASN A 72 -6.72 -1.56 -2.56
C ASN A 72 -7.07 -0.90 -1.23
N LEU A 73 -6.78 0.40 -1.14
CA LEU A 73 -7.28 1.24 -0.06
C LEU A 73 -8.81 1.34 -0.18
N ASP A 74 -9.52 1.11 0.91
CA ASP A 74 -10.94 1.47 0.99
C ASP A 74 -11.06 2.99 1.18
N THR A 75 -11.26 3.69 0.08
CA THR A 75 -11.33 5.16 0.07
C THR A 75 -12.56 5.71 0.78
N ASN A 76 -13.61 4.91 0.98
CA ASN A 76 -14.77 5.34 1.76
C ASN A 76 -14.43 5.34 3.26
N LYS A 77 -13.60 4.39 3.68
CA LYS A 77 -13.17 4.24 5.07
C LYS A 77 -11.98 5.14 5.42
N PHE A 78 -11.07 5.37 4.47
CA PHE A 78 -9.81 6.09 4.69
C PHE A 78 -9.62 7.28 3.72
N PRO A 79 -10.53 8.27 3.71
CA PRO A 79 -10.46 9.39 2.79
C PRO A 79 -9.24 10.29 3.00
N ARG A 80 -8.79 10.54 4.25
CA ARG A 80 -7.61 11.39 4.49
C ARG A 80 -6.33 10.72 4.03
N VAL A 81 -6.23 9.39 4.19
CA VAL A 81 -5.12 8.60 3.63
C VAL A 81 -5.12 8.71 2.12
N GLN A 82 -6.27 8.58 1.45
CA GLN A 82 -6.37 8.76 0.00
C GLN A 82 -5.85 10.14 -0.42
N ASP A 83 -6.36 11.22 0.19
CA ASP A 83 -5.94 12.58 -0.14
C ASP A 83 -4.44 12.82 0.12
N TRP A 84 -3.91 12.24 1.20
CA TRP A 84 -2.49 12.33 1.55
C TRP A 84 -1.61 11.62 0.52
N MET A 85 -2.01 10.42 0.08
CA MET A 85 -1.30 9.69 -0.97
C MET A 85 -1.27 10.48 -2.29
N GLU A 86 -2.41 11.11 -2.66
CA GLU A 86 -2.50 11.94 -3.86
C GLU A 86 -1.62 13.20 -3.79
N ARG A 87 -1.60 13.87 -2.63
CA ARG A 87 -0.71 15.02 -2.39
C ARG A 87 0.75 14.65 -2.57
N ILE A 88 1.21 13.59 -1.91
CA ILE A 88 2.61 13.13 -2.03
C ILE A 88 2.93 12.79 -3.48
N LYS A 89 2.07 12.02 -4.15
CA LYS A 89 2.27 11.66 -5.56
C LYS A 89 2.46 12.93 -6.39
N LYS A 90 1.55 13.91 -6.26
CA LYS A 90 1.61 15.16 -7.02
C LYS A 90 2.90 15.95 -6.76
N GLU A 91 3.33 16.07 -5.52
CA GLU A 91 4.53 16.82 -5.14
C GLU A 91 5.84 16.16 -5.54
N THR A 92 5.83 14.84 -5.70
CA THR A 92 7.04 14.06 -6.00
C THR A 92 7.12 13.61 -7.45
N GLN A 93 6.21 14.05 -8.32
CA GLN A 93 6.36 13.80 -9.77
C GLN A 93 7.55 14.56 -10.35
N PRO A 94 8.28 13.96 -11.33
CA PRO A 94 8.04 12.65 -11.95
C PRO A 94 8.61 11.43 -11.18
N HIS A 95 9.39 11.69 -10.12
CA HIS A 95 10.15 10.67 -9.40
C HIS A 95 9.27 9.64 -8.69
N PHE A 96 8.02 9.99 -8.38
CA PHE A 96 7.05 9.04 -7.85
C PHE A 96 6.87 7.84 -8.79
N ASP A 97 6.63 8.10 -10.08
CA ASP A 97 6.38 7.05 -11.07
C ASP A 97 7.66 6.24 -11.34
N GLU A 98 8.81 6.90 -11.37
CA GLU A 98 10.12 6.27 -11.50
C GLU A 98 10.40 5.29 -10.34
N ALA A 99 10.19 5.75 -9.10
CA ALA A 99 10.44 4.95 -7.91
C ALA A 99 9.47 3.75 -7.79
N HIS A 100 8.23 3.90 -8.27
CA HIS A 100 7.19 2.87 -8.13
C HIS A 100 6.98 2.03 -9.41
N ILE A 101 7.81 2.18 -10.43
CA ILE A 101 7.65 1.45 -11.71
C ILE A 101 7.60 -0.07 -11.52
N ILE A 102 8.42 -0.61 -10.61
CA ILE A 102 8.45 -2.04 -10.31
C ILE A 102 7.16 -2.46 -9.60
N SER A 103 6.70 -1.68 -8.62
CA SER A 103 5.45 -1.90 -7.89
C SER A 103 4.23 -1.91 -8.83
N MET A 104 4.18 -0.97 -9.79
CA MET A 104 3.10 -0.90 -10.78
C MET A 104 3.10 -2.12 -11.72
N ARG A 105 4.28 -2.51 -12.25
CA ARG A 105 4.41 -3.72 -13.09
C ARG A 105 4.04 -4.99 -12.33
N LEU A 106 4.40 -5.07 -11.05
CA LEU A 106 4.05 -6.20 -10.20
C LEU A 106 2.52 -6.29 -10.01
N ARG A 107 1.87 -5.15 -9.78
CA ARG A 107 0.41 -5.07 -9.65
C ARG A 107 -0.30 -5.60 -10.88
N GLU A 108 0.13 -5.17 -12.06
CA GLU A 108 -0.47 -5.62 -13.34
C GLU A 108 -0.40 -7.14 -13.47
N LYS A 109 0.74 -7.74 -13.16
CA LYS A 109 0.92 -9.20 -13.18
C LYS A 109 -0.01 -9.90 -12.21
N ILE A 110 -0.08 -9.44 -10.96
CA ILE A 110 -0.94 -10.04 -9.93
C ILE A 110 -2.41 -9.98 -10.35
N LEU A 111 -2.88 -8.84 -10.86
CA LEU A 111 -4.26 -8.70 -11.32
C LEU A 111 -4.59 -9.57 -12.55
N GLN A 112 -3.61 -9.81 -13.43
CA GLN A 112 -3.77 -10.73 -14.56
C GLN A 112 -3.89 -12.19 -14.08
N GLU A 113 -3.02 -12.61 -13.15
CA GLU A 113 -3.05 -13.95 -12.57
C GLU A 113 -4.35 -14.21 -11.80
N GLU A 114 -4.87 -13.23 -11.07
CA GLU A 114 -6.12 -13.35 -10.32
C GLU A 114 -7.33 -13.44 -11.27
N LYS A 115 -7.36 -12.70 -12.38
CA LYS A 115 -8.39 -12.84 -13.42
C LYS A 115 -8.39 -14.23 -14.05
N GLN A 116 -7.22 -14.78 -14.34
CA GLN A 116 -7.08 -16.11 -14.97
C GLN A 116 -7.54 -17.26 -14.08
N LYS A 117 -7.56 -17.09 -12.75
CA LYS A 117 -8.05 -18.12 -11.81
C LYS A 117 -9.56 -18.19 -11.67
N ILE A 118 -10.28 -17.18 -12.16
CA ILE A 118 -11.75 -17.08 -12.07
C ILE A 118 -12.42 -17.72 -13.29
N TYR A 119 -11.65 -18.05 -14.33
CA TYR A 119 -12.08 -18.81 -15.52
C TYR A 119 -11.52 -20.23 -15.48
#